data_AF-A0A068QPX9-F1
#
_entry.id   AF-A0A068QPX9-F1
#
_cell.length_a   1.000
_cell.length_b   1.000
_cell.length_c   1.000
_cell.angle_alpha   90.00
_cell.angle_beta   90.00
_cell.angle_gamma   90.00
#
_symmetry.space_group_name_H-M   'P 1'
#
loop_
_entity.id
_entity.type
_entity.pdbx_description
1 polymer ?
#
loop_
_entity_poly.entity_id
_entity_poly.type
_entity_poly.pdbx_seq_one_letter_code
_entity_poly.pdbx_strand_id
1 'polypeptide(L)'
;MSLLKQNTIYSGNFPDIFTKINEYLLFPSGLQLNTVPYLETESRDYSAMRFQLNGKAVIFRQAKTTPNKQGQFVTLWKRPTPDSEIMPFEESDDIDFCLIATFSEHQKGIFLFNSHILLKKGVFSSQSKEGKRAIRVYPSWVSPTSKQAIQTQKWQSLYFINLDKQEIAIEQFKRVFLNHNTNN
;
A
#
# COMPACT_ATOMS: atom_id res chain seq x y z
N MET A 1 3.07 -28.61 25.00
CA MET A 1 3.19 -29.08 23.60
C MET A 1 2.18 -28.33 22.74
N SER A 2 2.68 -27.49 21.84
CA SER A 2 2.01 -26.85 20.68
C SER A 2 0.78 -25.94 20.90
N LEU A 3 1.03 -24.64 21.11
CA LEU A 3 0.14 -23.56 20.67
C LEU A 3 0.80 -22.65 19.60
N LEU A 4 1.87 -23.13 18.96
CA LEU A 4 2.65 -22.37 17.97
C LEU A 4 2.32 -22.70 16.51
N LYS A 5 1.19 -23.38 16.23
CA LYS A 5 0.80 -23.72 14.85
C LYS A 5 -0.45 -22.96 14.44
N GLN A 6 -0.32 -21.67 14.16
CA GLN A 6 -1.27 -20.96 13.30
C GLN A 6 -0.73 -19.68 12.64
N ASN A 7 0.58 -19.42 12.70
CA ASN A 7 1.23 -18.45 11.83
C ASN A 7 1.85 -19.20 10.66
N THR A 8 1.02 -19.57 9.69
CA THR A 8 1.44 -20.24 8.47
C THR A 8 2.43 -19.32 7.75
N ILE A 9 3.72 -19.70 7.74
CA ILE A 9 4.68 -19.18 6.78
C ILE A 9 4.14 -19.63 5.42
N TYR A 10 3.47 -18.73 4.71
CA TYR A 10 2.98 -19.01 3.38
C TYR A 10 4.20 -19.24 2.47
N SER A 11 4.45 -20.50 2.10
CA SER A 11 5.51 -20.92 1.18
C SER A 11 5.10 -20.66 -0.28
N GLY A 12 4.58 -19.46 -0.56
CA GLY A 12 4.31 -19.00 -1.92
C GLY A 12 5.55 -18.29 -2.48
N ASN A 13 5.79 -18.41 -3.79
CA ASN A 13 6.75 -17.56 -4.50
C ASN A 13 6.20 -16.12 -4.56
N PHE A 14 6.30 -15.41 -3.45
CA PHE A 14 5.97 -13.99 -3.40
C PHE A 14 7.12 -13.14 -3.91
N PRO A 15 6.83 -11.93 -4.44
CA PRO A 15 7.87 -10.95 -4.75
C PRO A 15 8.73 -10.70 -3.51
N ASP A 16 10.06 -10.68 -3.69
CA ASP A 16 11.04 -10.46 -2.62
C ASP A 16 10.69 -9.26 -1.73
N ILE A 17 10.10 -8.23 -2.34
CA ILE A 17 9.73 -7.01 -1.65
C ILE A 17 8.58 -7.21 -0.67
N PHE A 18 7.59 -8.04 -1.02
CA PHE A 18 6.51 -8.38 -0.12
C PHE A 18 7.04 -9.24 1.03
N THR A 19 7.87 -10.23 0.75
CA THR A 19 8.51 -11.07 1.77
C THR A 19 9.28 -10.22 2.80
N LYS A 20 10.08 -9.25 2.32
CA LYS A 20 10.80 -8.31 3.20
C LYS A 20 9.87 -7.47 4.07
N ILE A 21 8.77 -6.94 3.50
CA ILE A 21 7.79 -6.16 4.27
C ILE A 21 7.04 -7.05 5.27
N ASN A 22 6.72 -8.28 4.89
CA ASN A 22 6.06 -9.23 5.77
C ASN A 22 6.93 -9.57 6.98
N GLU A 23 8.18 -9.96 6.76
CA GLU A 23 9.12 -10.32 7.82
C GLU A 23 9.50 -9.13 8.71
N TYR A 24 9.71 -7.96 8.12
CA TYR A 24 10.15 -6.78 8.86
C TYR A 24 9.02 -6.08 9.62
N LEU A 25 7.80 -6.08 9.08
CA LEU A 25 6.70 -5.25 9.58
C LEU A 25 5.44 -6.05 9.90
N LEU A 26 4.88 -6.80 8.94
CA LEU A 26 3.54 -7.39 9.11
C LEU A 26 3.54 -8.50 10.16
N PHE A 27 4.46 -9.45 10.05
CA PHE A 27 4.57 -10.57 10.99
C PHE A 27 4.91 -10.10 12.42
N PRO A 28 5.92 -9.25 12.64
CA PRO A 28 6.22 -8.71 13.97
C PRO A 28 5.12 -7.82 14.56
N SER A 29 4.23 -7.25 13.74
CA SER A 29 3.11 -6.44 14.26
C SER A 29 2.11 -7.25 15.11
N GLY A 30 2.10 -8.57 14.94
CA GLY A 30 1.14 -9.48 15.56
C GLY A 30 -0.24 -9.49 14.91
N LEU A 31 -0.43 -8.74 13.81
CA LEU A 31 -1.67 -8.78 13.03
C LEU A 31 -1.70 -10.04 12.16
N GLN A 32 -2.86 -10.71 12.13
CA GLN A 32 -3.00 -12.02 11.47
C GLN A 32 -3.32 -11.88 9.99
N LEU A 33 -2.64 -12.65 9.13
CA LEU A 33 -3.05 -12.84 7.74
C LEU A 33 -4.20 -13.84 7.68
N ASN A 34 -5.43 -13.36 7.50
CA ASN A 34 -6.64 -14.20 7.53
C ASN A 34 -6.83 -15.02 6.25
N THR A 35 -6.21 -14.60 5.15
CA THR A 35 -6.22 -15.30 3.87
C THR A 35 -4.80 -15.50 3.35
N VAL A 36 -4.61 -16.51 2.50
CA VAL A 36 -3.37 -16.66 1.73
C VAL A 36 -3.20 -15.43 0.84
N PRO A 37 -2.09 -14.68 0.94
CA PRO A 37 -1.81 -13.60 -0.01
C PRO A 37 -1.70 -14.15 -1.43
N TYR A 38 -2.22 -13.42 -2.43
CA TYR A 38 -2.14 -13.84 -3.83
C TYR A 38 -1.66 -12.70 -4.73
N LEU A 39 -0.99 -13.08 -5.82
CA LEU A 39 -0.52 -12.18 -6.85
C LEU A 39 -1.65 -11.84 -7.81
N GLU A 40 -1.76 -10.57 -8.20
CA GLU A 40 -2.62 -10.17 -9.29
C GLU A 40 -1.97 -10.54 -10.63
N THR A 41 -2.78 -10.89 -11.62
CA THR A 41 -2.27 -11.17 -12.98
C THR A 41 -1.80 -9.90 -13.66
N GLU A 42 -2.52 -8.81 -13.44
CA GLU A 42 -2.17 -7.49 -13.94
C GLU A 42 -1.35 -6.70 -12.91
N SER A 43 -0.67 -5.65 -13.38
CA SER A 43 0.21 -4.81 -12.54
C SER A 43 1.32 -5.58 -11.81
N ARG A 44 1.70 -6.79 -12.26
CA ARG A 44 2.80 -7.60 -11.71
C ARG A 44 4.13 -6.85 -11.66
N ASP A 45 4.37 -5.97 -12.63
CA ASP A 45 5.53 -5.09 -12.63
C ASP A 45 5.61 -4.25 -11.35
N TYR A 46 4.49 -3.95 -10.70
CA TYR A 46 4.40 -3.19 -9.45
C TYR A 46 4.15 -4.12 -8.25
N SER A 47 4.55 -5.39 -8.34
CA SER A 47 4.39 -6.39 -7.26
C SER A 47 2.94 -6.46 -6.75
N ALA A 48 1.97 -6.35 -7.66
CA ALA A 48 0.55 -6.29 -7.30
C ALA A 48 0.08 -7.56 -6.59
N MET A 49 -0.39 -7.38 -5.35
CA MET A 49 -0.87 -8.46 -4.50
C MET A 49 -2.12 -8.03 -3.73
N ARG A 50 -2.88 -9.03 -3.29
CA ARG A 50 -4.03 -8.86 -2.40
C ARG A 50 -3.97 -9.85 -1.24
N PHE A 51 -4.41 -9.42 -0.08
CA PHE A 51 -4.54 -10.25 1.12
C PHE A 51 -5.50 -9.61 2.12
N GLN A 52 -5.91 -10.37 3.13
CA GLN A 52 -6.56 -9.84 4.31
C GLN A 52 -5.62 -9.83 5.51
N LEU A 53 -5.58 -8.71 6.22
CA LEU A 53 -4.83 -8.53 7.45
C LEU A 53 -5.78 -8.10 8.57
N ASN A 54 -5.90 -8.92 9.61
CA ASN A 54 -6.79 -8.73 10.74
C ASN A 54 -8.23 -8.34 10.32
N GLY A 55 -8.76 -9.08 9.34
CA GLY A 55 -10.10 -8.94 8.77
C GLY A 55 -10.25 -7.82 7.74
N LYS A 56 -9.19 -7.05 7.46
CA LYS A 56 -9.25 -5.90 6.54
C LYS A 56 -8.59 -6.24 5.20
N ALA A 57 -9.25 -5.90 4.10
CA ALA A 57 -8.77 -6.11 2.74
C ALA A 57 -7.66 -5.12 2.38
N VAL A 58 -6.50 -5.67 1.99
CA VAL A 58 -5.31 -4.89 1.64
C VAL A 58 -4.89 -5.22 0.22
N ILE A 59 -4.67 -4.17 -0.58
CA ILE A 59 -3.90 -4.29 -1.81
C ILE A 59 -2.46 -3.83 -1.55
N PHE A 60 -1.49 -4.56 -2.08
CA PHE A 60 -0.09 -4.25 -1.98
C PHE A 60 0.49 -3.89 -3.34
N ARG A 61 1.35 -2.87 -3.35
CA ARG A 61 2.09 -2.44 -4.53
C ARG A 61 3.51 -2.05 -4.14
N GLN A 62 4.43 -2.14 -5.09
CA GLN A 62 5.75 -1.53 -5.02
C GLN A 62 5.80 -0.32 -5.94
N ALA A 63 6.15 0.84 -5.40
CA ALA A 63 6.40 2.03 -6.20
C ALA A 63 7.80 1.98 -6.86
N LYS A 64 7.95 2.59 -8.03
CA LYS A 64 9.19 2.60 -8.81
C LYS A 64 9.72 4.00 -9.04
N THR A 65 11.03 4.17 -8.89
CA THR A 65 11.73 5.38 -9.34
C THR A 65 11.70 5.45 -10.86
N THR A 66 11.49 6.65 -11.39
CA THR A 66 11.55 6.93 -12.82
C THR A 66 12.63 7.98 -13.07
N PRO A 67 13.54 7.83 -14.05
CA PRO A 67 14.74 8.65 -14.18
C PRO A 67 14.52 10.17 -14.13
N ASN A 68 13.42 10.66 -14.72
CA ASN A 68 13.23 12.09 -14.99
C ASN A 68 12.18 12.77 -14.11
N LYS A 69 11.69 12.12 -13.05
CA LYS A 69 10.61 12.68 -12.21
C LYS A 69 10.84 12.36 -10.75
N GLN A 70 10.73 13.38 -9.90
CA GLN A 70 10.75 13.25 -8.44
C GLN A 70 9.59 12.38 -7.94
N GLY A 71 9.82 11.69 -6.83
CA GLY A 71 8.90 10.69 -6.29
C GLY A 71 8.88 9.40 -7.09
N GLN A 72 8.09 8.44 -6.63
CA GLN A 72 8.00 7.12 -7.24
C GLN A 72 6.62 6.90 -7.85
N PHE A 73 6.58 6.24 -9.00
CA PHE A 73 5.37 5.94 -9.74
C PHE A 73 4.79 4.60 -9.30
N VAL A 74 3.47 4.51 -9.15
CA VAL A 74 2.75 3.30 -8.77
C VAL A 74 1.39 3.24 -9.45
N THR A 75 0.98 2.04 -9.85
CA THR A 75 -0.32 1.77 -10.47
C THR A 75 -1.34 1.35 -9.42
N LEU A 76 -2.57 1.87 -9.56
CA LEU A 76 -3.73 1.63 -8.70
C LEU A 76 -4.98 1.56 -9.58
N TRP A 77 -5.09 0.49 -10.35
CA TRP A 77 -6.20 0.25 -11.27
C TRP A 77 -6.62 -1.22 -11.26
N LYS A 78 -7.83 -1.48 -11.76
CA LYS A 78 -8.39 -2.81 -12.02
C LYS A 78 -8.87 -2.90 -13.47
N ARG A 79 -9.08 -4.14 -13.91
CA ARG A 79 -9.82 -4.45 -15.12
C ARG A 79 -10.98 -5.38 -14.76
N PRO A 80 -12.24 -4.94 -14.82
CA PRO A 80 -13.39 -5.75 -14.42
C PRO A 80 -13.53 -7.07 -15.20
N THR A 81 -13.28 -7.03 -16.51
CA THR A 81 -13.30 -8.20 -17.40
C THR A 81 -12.13 -8.14 -18.39
N PRO A 82 -11.63 -9.26 -18.95
CA PRO A 82 -10.48 -9.26 -19.85
C PRO A 82 -10.56 -8.27 -21.02
N ASP A 83 -11.76 -8.00 -21.54
CA ASP A 83 -12.00 -7.11 -22.68
C ASP A 83 -12.31 -5.65 -22.28
N SER A 84 -12.49 -5.37 -20.99
CA SER A 84 -12.78 -4.01 -20.51
C SER A 84 -11.52 -3.13 -20.46
N GLU A 85 -11.67 -1.82 -20.60
CA GLU A 85 -10.57 -0.87 -20.35
C GLU A 85 -10.16 -0.86 -18.87
N ILE A 86 -8.91 -0.47 -18.60
CA ILE A 86 -8.46 -0.31 -17.21
C ILE A 86 -9.14 0.89 -16.55
N MET A 87 -9.55 0.73 -15.29
CA MET A 87 -10.20 1.79 -14.53
C MET A 87 -9.58 1.92 -13.14
N PRO A 88 -9.66 3.11 -12.51
CA PRO A 88 -9.28 3.26 -11.11
C PRO A 88 -10.10 2.32 -10.22
N PHE A 89 -9.56 1.98 -9.06
CA PHE A 89 -10.37 1.40 -7.99
C PHE A 89 -11.45 2.37 -7.53
N GLU A 90 -12.52 1.84 -6.94
CA GLU A 90 -13.68 2.59 -6.48
C GLU A 90 -14.17 2.06 -5.12
N GLU A 91 -15.16 2.73 -4.54
CA GLU A 91 -15.68 2.41 -3.20
C GLU A 91 -16.21 0.96 -3.10
N SER A 92 -16.82 0.44 -4.15
CA SER A 92 -17.38 -0.93 -4.20
C SER A 92 -16.35 -2.04 -4.40
N ASP A 93 -15.05 -1.73 -4.46
CA ASP A 93 -13.99 -2.75 -4.56
C ASP A 93 -13.65 -3.42 -3.23
N ASP A 94 -14.29 -3.01 -2.13
CA ASP A 94 -14.08 -3.54 -0.78
C ASP A 94 -12.60 -3.55 -0.37
N ILE A 95 -11.89 -2.47 -0.67
CA ILE A 95 -10.48 -2.26 -0.29
C ILE A 95 -10.46 -1.38 0.96
N ASP A 96 -9.93 -1.89 2.07
CA ASP A 96 -9.72 -1.08 3.28
C ASP A 96 -8.43 -0.26 3.16
N PHE A 97 -7.35 -0.88 2.67
CA PHE A 97 -6.04 -0.24 2.57
C PHE A 97 -5.29 -0.53 1.27
N CYS A 98 -4.55 0.49 0.82
CA CYS A 98 -3.45 0.36 -0.12
C CYS A 98 -2.12 0.47 0.64
N LEU A 99 -1.37 -0.63 0.72
CA LEU A 99 -0.01 -0.67 1.25
C LEU A 99 0.98 -0.55 0.09
N ILE A 100 1.68 0.58 0.00
CA ILE A 100 2.61 0.87 -1.09
C ILE A 100 4.04 0.90 -0.54
N ALA A 101 4.84 -0.08 -0.91
CA ALA A 101 6.25 -0.14 -0.52
C ALA A 101 7.10 0.78 -1.40
N THR A 102 8.07 1.47 -0.78
CA THR A 102 8.92 2.47 -1.43
C THR A 102 10.35 2.35 -0.92
N PHE A 103 11.30 2.31 -1.86
CA PHE A 103 12.72 2.05 -1.56
C PHE A 103 13.60 2.98 -2.39
N SER A 104 14.67 3.49 -1.78
CA SER A 104 15.84 4.06 -2.45
C SER A 104 17.05 3.14 -2.18
N GLU A 105 18.24 3.56 -2.61
CA GLU A 105 19.48 2.83 -2.35
C GLU A 105 19.74 2.63 -0.84
N HIS A 106 19.36 3.60 -0.01
CA HIS A 106 19.68 3.62 1.42
C HIS A 106 18.45 3.75 2.33
N GLN A 107 17.26 3.96 1.78
CA GLN A 107 16.07 4.25 2.57
C GLN A 107 14.91 3.36 2.17
N LYS A 108 14.09 3.01 3.16
CA LYS A 108 12.97 2.10 2.99
C LYS A 108 11.77 2.60 3.79
N GLY A 109 10.60 2.42 3.21
CA GLY A 109 9.36 2.96 3.74
C GLY A 109 8.15 2.27 3.15
N ILE A 110 7.01 2.53 3.76
CA ILE A 110 5.70 2.22 3.18
C ILE A 110 4.80 3.44 3.26
N PHE A 111 3.80 3.48 2.39
CA PHE A 111 2.59 4.24 2.60
C PHE A 111 1.45 3.28 2.94
N LEU A 112 0.67 3.61 3.95
CA LEU A 112 -0.54 2.89 4.32
C LEU A 112 -1.75 3.82 4.18
N PHE A 113 -2.34 3.86 3.00
CA PHE A 113 -3.52 4.68 2.73
C PHE A 113 -4.79 3.87 2.96
N ASN A 114 -5.73 4.37 3.77
CA ASN A 114 -7.09 3.83 3.78
C ASN A 114 -7.87 4.29 2.53
N SER A 115 -8.92 3.56 2.16
CA SER A 115 -9.76 3.92 1.00
C SER A 115 -10.41 5.29 1.13
N HIS A 116 -10.83 5.70 2.33
CA HIS A 116 -11.45 7.01 2.55
C HIS A 116 -10.53 8.17 2.11
N ILE A 117 -9.23 8.14 2.46
CA ILE A 117 -8.31 9.18 2.01
C ILE A 117 -8.06 9.11 0.50
N LEU A 118 -8.05 7.91 -0.09
CA LEU A 118 -7.87 7.74 -1.54
C LEU A 118 -9.08 8.27 -2.33
N LEU A 119 -10.30 8.09 -1.83
CA LEU A 119 -11.52 8.72 -2.35
C LEU A 119 -11.44 10.25 -2.21
N LYS A 120 -11.14 10.75 -1.00
CA LYS A 120 -11.02 12.19 -0.72
C LYS A 120 -9.97 12.90 -1.59
N LYS A 121 -8.91 12.20 -1.98
CA LYS A 121 -7.84 12.72 -2.86
C LYS A 121 -8.08 12.46 -4.34
N GLY A 122 -9.23 11.87 -4.71
CA GLY A 122 -9.60 11.54 -6.09
C GLY A 122 -8.62 10.57 -6.73
N VAL A 123 -8.08 9.64 -5.95
CA VAL A 123 -7.28 8.51 -6.43
C VAL A 123 -8.21 7.35 -6.74
N PHE A 124 -9.11 7.03 -5.82
CA PHE A 124 -10.22 6.13 -6.12
C PHE A 124 -11.37 6.92 -6.77
N SER A 125 -12.14 6.26 -7.64
CA SER A 125 -13.34 6.81 -8.24
C SER A 125 -14.43 6.95 -7.17
N SER A 126 -15.16 8.07 -7.23
CA SER A 126 -16.45 8.24 -6.55
C SER A 126 -17.59 8.10 -7.57
N GLN A 127 -18.84 8.05 -7.09
CA GLN A 127 -20.02 8.03 -7.96
C GLN A 127 -20.10 9.21 -8.94
N SER A 128 -19.44 10.34 -8.61
CA SER A 128 -19.49 11.58 -9.39
C SER A 128 -18.20 11.90 -10.15
N LYS A 129 -17.10 11.17 -9.92
CA LYS A 129 -15.80 11.50 -10.50
C LYS A 129 -14.89 10.30 -10.66
N GLU A 130 -14.37 10.12 -11.86
CA GLU A 130 -13.33 9.13 -12.15
C GLU A 130 -12.05 9.44 -11.36
N GLY A 131 -11.49 8.40 -10.73
CA GLY A 131 -10.23 8.45 -10.00
C GLY A 131 -9.00 8.44 -10.91
N LYS A 132 -7.89 7.92 -10.39
CA LYS A 132 -6.60 7.84 -11.10
C LYS A 132 -6.15 6.40 -11.18
N ARG A 133 -5.76 5.98 -12.38
CA ARG A 133 -5.14 4.66 -12.61
C ARG A 133 -3.73 4.56 -12.02
N ALA A 134 -3.06 5.68 -11.79
CA ALA A 134 -1.72 5.71 -11.21
C ALA A 134 -1.46 7.03 -10.49
N ILE A 135 -0.54 6.99 -9.52
CA ILE A 135 -0.11 8.17 -8.78
C ILE A 135 1.41 8.20 -8.64
N ARG A 136 1.90 9.36 -8.19
CA ARG A 136 3.24 9.46 -7.60
C ARG A 136 3.14 9.52 -6.09
N VAL A 137 4.02 8.78 -5.43
CA VAL A 137 4.23 8.85 -4.00
C VAL A 137 5.56 9.55 -3.70
N TYR A 138 5.58 10.36 -2.65
CA TYR A 138 6.71 11.20 -2.27
C TYR A 138 7.15 10.85 -0.84
N PRO A 139 8.03 9.85 -0.65
CA PRO A 139 8.59 9.50 0.65
C PRO A 139 9.24 10.71 1.33
N SER A 140 9.46 10.64 2.64
CA SER A 140 10.02 11.76 3.41
C SER A 140 11.40 12.22 2.93
N TRP A 141 12.13 11.35 2.24
CA TRP A 141 13.45 11.64 1.68
C TRP A 141 13.43 12.27 0.29
N VAL A 142 12.25 12.46 -0.30
CA VAL A 142 12.10 13.18 -1.56
C VAL A 142 11.76 14.63 -1.26
N SER A 143 12.46 15.57 -1.89
CA SER A 143 12.15 17.01 -1.78
C SER A 143 11.53 17.51 -3.10
N PRO A 144 10.20 17.40 -3.27
CA PRO A 144 9.53 17.84 -4.49
C PRO A 144 9.63 19.37 -4.67
N THR A 145 9.83 19.83 -5.90
CA THR A 145 9.93 21.27 -6.20
C THR A 145 8.66 21.86 -6.80
N SER A 146 7.83 21.06 -7.47
CA SER A 146 6.57 21.56 -8.06
C SER A 146 5.48 21.74 -7.00
N LYS A 147 4.66 22.80 -7.13
CA LYS A 147 3.56 23.07 -6.20
C LYS A 147 2.61 21.87 -6.02
N GLN A 148 2.31 21.17 -7.11
CA GLN A 148 1.45 19.98 -7.09
C GLN A 148 2.09 18.83 -6.31
N ALA A 149 3.39 18.58 -6.51
CA ALA A 149 4.11 17.52 -5.84
C ALA A 149 4.29 17.81 -4.34
N ILE A 150 4.59 19.05 -3.97
CA ILE A 150 4.65 19.50 -2.57
C ILE A 150 3.31 19.29 -1.87
N GLN A 151 2.21 19.72 -2.49
CA GLN A 151 0.87 19.53 -1.92
C GLN A 151 0.50 18.04 -1.81
N THR A 152 0.96 17.23 -2.76
CA THR A 152 0.76 15.78 -2.74
C THR A 152 1.53 15.12 -1.60
N GLN A 153 2.81 15.45 -1.46
CA GLN A 153 3.63 14.96 -0.35
C GLN A 153 3.06 15.35 1.00
N LYS A 154 2.56 16.59 1.15
CA LYS A 154 2.01 17.09 2.42
C LYS A 154 0.90 16.21 2.99
N TRP A 155 0.02 15.66 2.15
CA TRP A 155 -1.01 14.74 2.65
C TRP A 155 -0.49 13.31 2.74
N GLN A 156 0.41 12.90 1.84
CA GLN A 156 0.97 11.55 1.86
C GLN A 156 1.84 11.29 3.08
N SER A 157 2.54 12.30 3.59
CA SER A 157 3.41 12.20 4.77
C SER A 157 2.67 11.77 6.03
N LEU A 158 1.36 12.04 6.13
CA LEU A 158 0.52 11.58 7.24
C LEU A 158 0.31 10.06 7.26
N TYR A 159 0.55 9.39 6.12
CA TYR A 159 0.36 7.95 5.92
C TYR A 159 1.68 7.23 5.62
N PHE A 160 2.80 7.96 5.69
CA PHE A 160 4.13 7.42 5.43
C PHE A 160 4.73 6.86 6.72
N ILE A 161 5.28 5.66 6.62
CA ILE A 161 6.00 4.99 7.72
C ILE A 161 7.41 4.69 7.22
N ASN A 162 8.39 5.31 7.86
CA ASN A 162 9.80 5.05 7.63
C ASN A 162 10.18 3.71 8.32
N LEU A 163 10.95 2.87 7.62
CA LEU A 163 11.33 1.54 8.10
C LEU A 163 12.78 1.47 8.62
N ASP A 164 13.43 2.59 8.94
CA ASP A 164 14.81 2.61 9.44
C ASP A 164 14.89 2.07 10.87
N LYS A 165 13.84 2.29 11.68
CA LYS A 165 13.72 1.78 13.06
C LYS A 165 12.51 0.88 13.20
N GLN A 166 12.74 -0.43 13.34
CA GLN A 166 11.70 -1.45 13.25
C GLN A 166 10.59 -1.28 14.29
N GLU A 167 10.95 -1.11 15.56
CA GLU A 167 9.99 -0.98 16.66
C GLU A 167 9.04 0.21 16.45
N ILE A 168 9.61 1.38 16.10
CA ILE A 168 8.85 2.59 15.80
C ILE A 168 7.94 2.36 14.59
N ALA A 169 8.43 1.70 13.54
CA ALA A 169 7.64 1.39 12.36
C ALA A 169 6.44 0.49 12.67
N ILE A 170 6.65 -0.55 13.49
CA ILE A 170 5.59 -1.47 13.93
C ILE A 170 4.53 -0.73 14.74
N GLU A 171 4.94 0.11 15.69
CA GLU A 171 4.02 0.91 16.50
C GLU A 171 3.20 1.87 15.65
N GLN A 172 3.84 2.60 14.73
CA GLN A 172 3.17 3.51 13.80
C GLN A 172 2.20 2.75 12.89
N PHE A 173 2.63 1.62 12.34
CA PHE A 173 1.80 0.76 11.50
C PHE A 173 0.55 0.29 12.24
N LYS A 174 0.69 -0.26 13.46
CA LYS A 174 -0.44 -0.70 14.28
C LYS A 174 -1.38 0.45 14.61
N ARG A 175 -0.83 1.61 14.99
CA ARG A 175 -1.62 2.81 15.29
C ARG A 175 -2.47 3.24 14.10
N VAL A 176 -1.87 3.32 12.90
CA VAL A 176 -2.62 3.70 11.70
C VAL A 176 -3.62 2.59 11.33
N PHE A 177 -3.19 1.33 11.31
CA PHE A 177 -4.01 0.21 10.85
C PHE A 177 -5.22 -0.09 11.77
N LEU A 178 -5.06 0.01 13.09
CA LEU A 178 -6.10 -0.33 14.06
C LEU A 178 -7.03 0.84 14.37
N ASN A 179 -6.55 2.09 14.40
CA ASN A 179 -7.35 3.25 14.84
C ASN A 179 -8.33 3.78 13.78
N HIS A 180 -8.72 2.95 12.82
CA HIS A 180 -9.60 3.34 11.72
C HIS A 180 -11.10 3.45 12.08
N ASN A 181 -11.42 3.68 13.36
CA ASN A 181 -12.79 3.94 13.83
C ASN A 181 -13.09 5.41 14.15
N THR A 182 -12.19 6.36 13.89
CA THR A 182 -12.45 7.78 14.21
C THR A 182 -11.87 8.68 13.15
N ASN A 183 -12.73 9.13 12.23
CA ASN A 183 -12.81 10.52 11.76
C ASN A 183 -14.12 10.64 10.97
N ASN A 184 -15.20 10.93 11.70
CA ASN A 184 -16.38 11.59 11.16
C ASN A 184 -15.98 12.91 10.49
#